data_AF-A0A1L8DBG3-F1
#
_entry.id   AF-A0A1L8DBG3-F1
#
_cell.length_a   1.000
_cell.length_b   1.000
_cell.length_c   1.000
_cell.angle_alpha   90.00
_cell.angle_beta   90.00
_cell.angle_gamma   90.00
#
_symmetry.space_group_name_H-M   'P 1'
#
loop_
_entity.id
_entity.type
_entity.pdbx_description
1 polymer ?
#
loop_
_entity_poly.entity_id
_entity_poly.type
_entity_poly.pdbx_seq_one_letter_code
_entity_poly.pdbx_strand_id
1 'polypeptide(L)'
;SDLNGLLEEGVEERDLDSDVVMQLLNPIVTSQRIMCSQFDNKYKRLQTMGDLGVLYDELFGFLYLKMGSGQQQLEQKILSACRDFSRLICGPDIQILRMDYEKSSLLRSIMKVWMQMQQEDQATHLEKVEYMLISRDSRNNIVKKMRESLKNLKEEPLFAHYHGLLFSEGKLLSVYSSRSSKDLSPRDLFHLRILGTQVTSSSCHLIYLTGTQNSCLPHIVFGYSITEKLTFLLAIEYDNSEVADVIFDTLTFLCKIHNYPLDADNIKQMIEKSDLAIKQILEALRGNKLAKVEAERMGKSVDMRWSGMKKKFSELAKNSSYREVTKFFEASLPGLIDCLKLLFKALFFDTFPLLANNSLPLEVSLVLRSLLEELPSEAEQQKAAMKAYLDEYPGLIHFIFVDNTDGRIISPERNWDDTRLLSREKLFTTIDQMEKYKKKGRSSLILKSPALSFSYFTWYEDECGQYLDPKDVPTAPENPTTSNYYQKIT
;
A
#
# COMPACT_ATOMS: atom_id res chain seq x y z
N SER A 1 -31.45 10.95 45.73
CA SER A 1 -30.66 11.98 45.05
C SER A 1 -29.68 11.30 44.10
N ASP A 2 -30.29 10.86 43.00
CA ASP A 2 -29.80 10.75 41.63
C ASP A 2 -28.57 9.88 41.33
N LEU A 3 -28.78 8.56 41.50
CA LEU A 3 -28.38 7.58 40.48
C LEU A 3 -29.46 7.56 39.39
N ASN A 4 -29.07 7.75 38.12
CA ASN A 4 -29.75 7.33 36.88
C ASN A 4 -28.83 7.74 35.70
N GLY A 5 -28.40 6.89 34.76
CA GLY A 5 -28.69 5.47 34.57
C GLY A 5 -27.93 4.85 33.38
N LEU A 6 -28.15 3.54 33.26
CA LEU A 6 -28.22 2.73 32.03
C LEU A 6 -26.97 2.62 31.15
N LEU A 7 -26.13 1.63 31.47
CA LEU A 7 -25.63 0.72 30.43
C LEU A 7 -26.25 -0.65 30.70
N GLU A 8 -27.35 -0.94 30.01
CA GLU A 8 -27.92 -2.29 29.96
C GLU A 8 -26.94 -3.22 29.22
N GLU A 9 -26.75 -4.41 29.78
CA GLU A 9 -26.10 -5.53 29.12
C GLU A 9 -26.88 -5.87 27.85
N GLY A 10 -26.27 -5.58 26.70
CA GLY A 10 -26.91 -5.73 25.39
C GLY A 10 -26.61 -4.54 24.48
N VAL A 11 -25.33 -4.18 24.32
CA VAL A 11 -24.95 -3.19 23.32
C VAL A 11 -24.92 -3.92 21.97
N GLU A 12 -26.05 -3.92 21.27
CA GLU A 12 -26.04 -4.00 19.81
C GLU A 12 -25.02 -2.96 19.30
N GLU A 13 -24.19 -3.33 18.32
CA GLU A 13 -23.30 -2.39 17.62
C GLU A 13 -24.15 -1.24 17.07
N ARG A 14 -24.28 -0.15 17.85
CA ARG A 14 -24.88 1.09 17.36
C ARG A 14 -23.80 1.80 16.58
N ASP A 15 -24.09 2.13 15.33
CA ASP A 15 -23.30 3.11 14.59
C ASP A 15 -23.28 4.40 15.40
N LEU A 16 -22.11 4.72 15.97
CA LEU A 16 -21.88 5.97 16.67
C LEU A 16 -21.91 7.09 15.62
N ASP A 17 -22.71 8.12 15.88
CA ASP A 17 -22.76 9.32 15.04
C ASP A 17 -21.35 9.91 14.89
N SER A 18 -20.94 10.17 13.65
CA SER A 18 -19.65 10.76 13.31
C SER A 18 -19.41 12.07 14.08
N ASP A 19 -20.45 12.86 14.33
CA ASP A 19 -20.33 14.12 15.07
C ASP A 19 -20.03 13.88 16.55
N VAL A 20 -20.64 12.85 17.15
CA VAL A 20 -20.36 12.43 18.53
C VAL A 20 -18.94 11.89 18.65
N VAL A 21 -18.51 11.07 17.69
CA VAL A 21 -17.12 10.57 17.64
C VAL A 21 -16.14 11.74 17.54
N MET A 22 -16.37 12.70 16.64
CA MET A 22 -15.47 13.85 16.50
C MET A 22 -15.42 14.73 17.75
N GLN A 23 -16.55 14.95 18.43
CA GLN A 23 -16.57 15.70 19.69
C GLN A 23 -15.75 15.02 20.79
N LEU A 24 -15.86 13.69 20.90
CA LEU A 24 -15.09 12.89 21.87
C LEU A 24 -13.59 12.86 21.55
N LEU A 25 -13.22 12.82 20.26
CA LEU A 25 -11.84 12.73 19.81
C LEU A 25 -11.11 14.07 19.73
N ASN A 26 -11.84 15.18 19.62
CA ASN A 26 -11.24 16.51 19.45
C ASN A 26 -10.17 16.83 20.49
N PRO A 27 -10.38 16.64 21.82
CA PRO A 27 -9.34 16.92 22.81
C PRO A 27 -8.05 16.13 22.58
N ILE A 28 -8.18 14.86 22.17
CA ILE A 28 -7.08 13.93 21.92
C ILE A 28 -6.31 14.34 20.65
N VAL A 29 -7.02 14.71 19.59
CA VAL A 29 -6.45 15.22 18.34
C VAL A 29 -5.76 16.57 18.56
N THR A 30 -6.40 17.48 19.29
CA THR A 30 -5.85 18.80 19.63
C THR A 30 -4.59 18.66 20.47
N SER A 31 -4.59 17.75 21.46
CA SER A 31 -3.39 17.45 22.27
C SER A 31 -2.22 17.01 21.39
N GLN A 32 -2.45 16.07 20.47
CA GLN A 32 -1.40 15.60 19.56
C GLN A 32 -0.84 16.72 18.67
N ARG A 33 -1.71 17.58 18.14
CA ARG A 33 -1.30 18.73 17.33
C ARG A 33 -0.51 19.76 18.13
N ILE A 34 -0.91 20.04 19.37
CA ILE A 34 -0.20 20.97 20.26
C ILE A 34 1.18 20.40 20.61
N MET A 35 1.26 19.12 21.01
CA MET A 35 2.53 18.46 21.33
C MET A 35 3.49 18.46 20.14
N CYS A 36 2.98 18.26 18.93
CA CYS A 36 3.79 18.31 17.73
C CYS A 36 4.26 19.74 17.38
N SER A 37 3.38 20.73 17.46
CA SER A 37 3.67 22.10 17.00
C SER A 37 4.42 22.96 18.02
N GLN A 38 4.21 22.76 19.32
CA GLN A 38 4.79 23.60 20.37
C GLN A 38 5.99 22.94 21.05
N PHE A 39 6.04 21.61 21.08
CA PHE A 39 7.02 20.87 21.89
C PHE A 39 7.92 19.94 21.06
N ASP A 40 7.79 19.96 19.73
CA ASP A 40 8.49 19.05 18.81
C ASP A 40 8.38 17.57 19.23
N ASN A 41 7.24 17.20 19.82
CA ASN A 41 7.00 15.87 20.37
C ASN A 41 5.78 15.24 19.70
N LYS A 42 6.05 14.51 18.61
CA LYS A 42 5.03 13.73 17.90
C LYS A 42 4.91 12.33 18.53
N TYR A 43 4.15 12.22 19.60
CA TYR A 43 3.83 10.91 20.16
C TYR A 43 2.98 10.10 19.16
N LYS A 44 3.33 8.81 18.99
CA LYS A 44 2.61 7.87 18.12
C LYS A 44 1.53 7.07 18.85
N ARG A 45 1.54 7.13 20.19
CA ARG A 45 0.61 6.41 21.06
C ARG A 45 0.28 7.22 22.29
N LEU A 46 -0.99 7.16 22.69
CA LEU A 46 -1.49 7.58 23.99
C LEU A 46 -2.11 6.36 24.66
N GLN A 47 -1.82 6.13 25.93
CA GLN A 47 -2.42 5.05 26.71
C GLN A 47 -3.09 5.65 27.93
N THR A 48 -4.34 5.25 28.17
CA THR A 48 -5.09 5.69 29.34
C THR A 48 -4.65 4.90 30.58
N MET A 49 -5.14 5.27 31.78
CA MET A 49 -4.90 4.50 33.00
C MET A 49 -5.51 3.08 32.95
N GLY A 50 -6.44 2.83 32.01
CA GLY A 50 -6.96 1.50 31.71
C GLY A 50 -6.35 0.91 30.43
N ASP A 51 -7.09 -0.02 29.85
CA ASP A 51 -6.66 -0.86 28.74
C ASP A 51 -6.70 -0.10 27.39
N LEU A 52 -7.43 1.02 27.35
CA LEU A 52 -7.66 1.79 26.12
C LEU A 52 -6.38 2.51 25.68
N GLY A 53 -5.92 2.17 24.48
CA GLY A 53 -4.87 2.85 23.75
C GLY A 53 -5.40 3.60 22.52
N VAL A 54 -4.70 4.67 22.16
CA VAL A 54 -4.91 5.44 20.93
C VAL A 54 -3.61 5.47 20.16
N LEU A 55 -3.64 5.02 18.92
CA LEU A 55 -2.52 5.08 17.97
C LEU A 55 -2.80 6.15 16.91
N TYR A 56 -1.74 6.84 16.50
CA TYR A 56 -1.79 7.94 15.54
C TYR A 56 -0.91 7.65 14.35
N ASP A 57 -1.41 7.97 13.17
CA ASP A 57 -0.63 8.02 11.94
C ASP A 57 -1.10 9.20 11.08
N GLU A 58 -0.30 9.62 10.12
CA GLU A 58 -0.61 10.79 9.31
C GLU A 58 -0.19 10.61 7.85
N LEU A 59 -1.05 11.04 6.93
CA LEU A 59 -0.78 11.03 5.50
C LEU A 59 -1.51 12.18 4.81
N PHE A 60 -0.80 12.95 3.97
CA PHE A 60 -1.35 14.14 3.26
C PHE A 60 -2.11 15.13 4.15
N GLY A 61 -1.70 15.22 5.42
CA GLY A 61 -2.30 16.07 6.44
C GLY A 61 -3.61 15.54 7.04
N PHE A 62 -4.02 14.33 6.68
CA PHE A 62 -5.07 13.59 7.36
C PHE A 62 -4.48 12.80 8.53
N LEU A 63 -5.10 12.92 9.69
CA LEU A 63 -4.77 12.15 10.88
C LEU A 63 -5.60 10.87 10.90
N TYR A 64 -4.91 9.74 10.96
CA TYR A 64 -5.50 8.41 11.14
C TYR A 64 -5.40 8.03 12.61
N LEU A 65 -6.50 7.49 13.14
CA LEU A 65 -6.64 7.13 14.54
C LEU A 65 -7.12 5.69 14.64
N LYS A 66 -6.46 4.89 15.49
CA LYS A 66 -6.98 3.59 15.94
C LYS A 66 -7.10 3.63 17.46
N MET A 67 -8.30 3.39 17.95
CA MET A 67 -8.59 3.28 19.38
C MET A 67 -9.03 1.86 19.72
N GLY A 68 -8.55 1.32 20.83
CA GLY A 68 -9.01 0.03 21.34
C GLY A 68 -8.17 -0.45 22.52
N SER A 69 -8.60 -1.56 23.10
CA SER A 69 -7.93 -2.27 24.19
C SER A 69 -7.15 -3.51 23.69
N GLY A 70 -6.88 -3.58 22.38
CA GLY A 70 -6.27 -4.73 21.75
C GLY A 70 -4.75 -4.84 21.96
N GLN A 71 -4.17 -5.91 21.42
CA GLN A 71 -2.72 -6.04 21.36
C GLN A 71 -2.13 -4.92 20.49
N GLN A 72 -1.20 -4.14 21.05
CA GLN A 72 -0.60 -2.97 20.38
C GLN A 72 -0.09 -3.28 18.96
N GLN A 73 0.51 -4.46 18.74
CA GLN A 73 1.04 -4.84 17.43
C GLN A 73 -0.06 -4.99 16.38
N LEU A 74 -1.18 -5.65 16.73
CA LEU A 74 -2.31 -5.82 15.84
C LEU A 74 -2.99 -4.47 15.55
N GLU A 75 -3.20 -3.65 16.57
CA GLU A 75 -3.79 -2.31 16.38
C GLU A 75 -2.93 -1.42 15.49
N GLN A 76 -1.60 -1.52 15.61
CA GLN A 76 -0.67 -0.82 14.72
C GLN A 76 -0.77 -1.34 13.28
N LYS A 77 -0.88 -2.66 13.08
CA LYS A 77 -1.10 -3.25 11.74
C LYS A 77 -2.40 -2.74 11.12
N ILE A 78 -3.50 -2.72 11.88
CA ILE A 78 -4.80 -2.22 11.42
C ILE A 78 -4.70 -0.74 11.00
N LEU A 79 -4.07 0.09 11.83
CA LEU A 79 -3.88 1.51 11.52
C LEU A 79 -3.06 1.72 10.26
N SER A 80 -1.95 1.00 10.12
CA SER A 80 -1.08 1.08 8.95
C SER A 80 -1.78 0.57 7.68
N ALA A 81 -2.51 -0.55 7.74
CA ALA A 81 -3.31 -1.06 6.63
C ALA A 81 -4.37 -0.04 6.17
N CYS A 82 -5.08 0.60 7.11
CA CYS A 82 -6.07 1.63 6.80
C CYS A 82 -5.44 2.82 6.05
N ARG A 83 -4.28 3.32 6.53
CA ARG A 83 -3.53 4.39 5.88
C ARG A 83 -3.06 3.97 4.49
N ASP A 84 -2.50 2.78 4.37
CA ASP A 84 -1.88 2.28 3.14
C ASP A 84 -2.91 1.97 2.06
N PHE A 85 -4.06 1.43 2.43
CA PHE A 85 -5.18 1.22 1.52
C PHE A 85 -5.88 2.52 1.13
N SER A 86 -5.98 3.49 2.05
CA SER A 86 -6.47 4.83 1.71
C SER A 86 -5.54 5.50 0.68
N ARG A 87 -4.23 5.39 0.86
CA ARG A 87 -3.22 5.83 -0.12
C ARG A 87 -3.37 5.09 -1.46
N LEU A 88 -3.54 3.77 -1.42
CA LEU A 88 -3.69 2.92 -2.61
C LEU A 88 -4.90 3.33 -3.46
N ILE A 89 -6.03 3.66 -2.86
CA ILE A 89 -7.27 3.92 -3.61
C ILE A 89 -7.48 5.42 -3.92
N CYS A 90 -6.92 6.33 -3.13
CA CYS A 90 -7.13 7.78 -3.27
C CYS A 90 -5.93 8.53 -3.83
N GLY A 91 -4.73 7.94 -3.77
CA GLY A 91 -3.51 8.65 -4.10
C GLY A 91 -3.28 9.79 -3.09
N PRO A 92 -2.95 11.01 -3.55
CA PRO A 92 -2.67 12.13 -2.67
C PRO A 92 -3.91 12.89 -2.15
N ASP A 93 -5.12 12.58 -2.65
CA ASP A 93 -6.35 13.27 -2.23
C ASP A 93 -7.30 12.35 -1.45
N ILE A 94 -6.96 12.11 -0.19
CA ILE A 94 -7.74 11.29 0.75
C ILE A 94 -9.16 11.84 0.97
N GLN A 95 -9.38 13.15 0.74
CA GLN A 95 -10.68 13.79 0.92
C GLN A 95 -11.78 13.17 0.05
N ILE A 96 -11.39 12.52 -1.07
CA ILE A 96 -12.32 11.88 -1.99
C ILE A 96 -13.19 10.81 -1.30
N LEU A 97 -12.71 10.17 -0.22
CA LEU A 97 -13.48 9.17 0.53
C LEU A 97 -14.76 9.72 1.17
N ARG A 98 -14.86 11.05 1.36
CA ARG A 98 -16.06 11.70 1.86
C ARG A 98 -17.11 11.95 0.79
N MET A 99 -16.68 12.08 -0.46
CA MET A 99 -17.52 12.52 -1.59
C MET A 99 -17.83 11.39 -2.56
N ASP A 100 -16.99 10.35 -2.60
CA ASP A 100 -17.08 9.21 -3.49
C ASP A 100 -17.44 7.94 -2.71
N TYR A 101 -18.69 7.51 -2.87
CA TYR A 101 -19.21 6.32 -2.22
C TYR A 101 -18.51 5.05 -2.69
N GLU A 102 -18.13 4.94 -3.97
CA GLU A 102 -17.49 3.74 -4.52
C GLU A 102 -16.10 3.55 -3.92
N LYS A 103 -15.29 4.63 -3.84
CA LYS A 103 -13.98 4.61 -3.18
C LYS A 103 -14.10 4.28 -1.69
N SER A 104 -15.07 4.88 -1.02
CA SER A 104 -15.36 4.64 0.40
C SER A 104 -15.78 3.17 0.65
N SER A 105 -16.61 2.63 -0.24
CA SER A 105 -17.05 1.23 -0.21
C SER A 105 -15.89 0.27 -0.49
N LEU A 106 -15.04 0.58 -1.48
CA LEU A 106 -13.85 -0.20 -1.79
C LEU A 106 -12.89 -0.25 -0.59
N LEU A 107 -12.64 0.89 0.09
CA LEU A 107 -11.81 0.91 1.31
C LEU A 107 -12.34 -0.03 2.39
N ARG A 108 -13.65 0.05 2.66
CA ARG A 108 -14.30 -0.83 3.65
C ARG A 108 -14.18 -2.30 3.26
N SER A 109 -14.38 -2.59 1.98
CA SER A 109 -14.26 -3.93 1.44
C SER A 109 -12.85 -4.47 1.61
N ILE A 110 -11.81 -3.77 1.13
CA ILE A 110 -10.40 -4.24 1.22
C ILE A 110 -9.93 -4.34 2.67
N MET A 111 -10.35 -3.43 3.55
CA MET A 111 -10.08 -3.54 4.98
C MET A 111 -10.72 -4.80 5.57
N LYS A 112 -11.98 -5.10 5.24
CA LYS A 112 -12.66 -6.31 5.72
C LYS A 112 -11.96 -7.59 5.26
N VAL A 113 -11.61 -7.67 3.97
CA VAL A 113 -10.89 -8.83 3.40
C VAL A 113 -9.52 -8.98 4.03
N TRP A 114 -8.75 -7.89 4.14
CA TRP A 114 -7.46 -7.92 4.79
C TRP A 114 -7.56 -8.35 6.26
N MET A 115 -8.53 -7.84 7.03
CA MET A 115 -8.74 -8.22 8.44
C MET A 115 -9.08 -9.70 8.59
N GLN A 116 -9.91 -10.26 7.69
CA GLN A 116 -10.22 -11.69 7.68
C GLN A 116 -8.98 -12.52 7.35
N MET A 117 -8.28 -12.18 6.27
CA MET A 117 -7.08 -12.89 5.84
C MET A 117 -5.95 -12.79 6.89
N GLN A 118 -5.80 -11.66 7.57
CA GLN A 118 -4.83 -11.47 8.65
C GLN A 118 -5.03 -12.49 9.79
N GLN A 119 -6.26 -12.96 10.01
CA GLN A 119 -6.58 -13.95 11.04
C GLN A 119 -6.42 -15.39 10.58
N GLU A 120 -6.35 -15.68 9.28
CA GLU A 120 -6.46 -17.04 8.74
C GLU A 120 -5.23 -17.45 7.91
N ASP A 121 -4.63 -16.49 7.23
CA ASP A 121 -3.61 -16.69 6.21
C ASP A 121 -2.23 -16.20 6.69
N GLN A 122 -1.28 -17.13 6.78
CA GLN A 122 0.08 -16.86 7.21
C GLN A 122 0.83 -15.89 6.28
N ALA A 123 0.54 -15.93 4.98
CA ALA A 123 1.15 -15.02 4.00
C ALA A 123 0.69 -13.57 4.25
N THR A 124 -0.60 -13.38 4.50
CA THR A 124 -1.17 -12.08 4.89
C THR A 124 -0.64 -11.61 6.22
N HIS A 125 -0.49 -12.49 7.21
CA HIS A 125 0.04 -12.10 8.52
C HIS A 125 1.45 -11.49 8.46
N LEU A 126 2.22 -11.90 7.45
CA LEU A 126 3.56 -11.42 7.09
C LEU A 126 3.57 -10.33 6.01
N GLU A 127 2.41 -9.91 5.50
CA GLU A 127 2.25 -8.96 4.38
C GLU A 127 3.03 -9.40 3.12
N LYS A 128 2.99 -10.71 2.81
CA LYS A 128 3.66 -11.34 1.67
C LYS A 128 2.65 -12.03 0.73
N VAL A 129 3.14 -12.39 -0.45
CA VAL A 129 2.35 -13.11 -1.45
C VAL A 129 2.86 -14.54 -1.57
N GLU A 130 1.98 -15.50 -1.30
CA GLU A 130 2.29 -16.90 -1.54
C GLU A 130 2.22 -17.19 -3.03
N TYR A 131 3.27 -17.81 -3.57
CA TYR A 131 3.29 -18.22 -4.96
C TYR A 131 2.82 -19.66 -5.07
N MET A 132 2.00 -19.92 -6.09
CA MET A 132 1.69 -21.29 -6.42
C MET A 132 2.94 -21.93 -7.01
N LEU A 133 3.36 -23.00 -6.36
CA LEU A 133 4.46 -23.81 -6.82
C LEU A 133 3.90 -24.76 -7.90
N ILE A 134 4.42 -24.61 -9.10
CA ILE A 134 4.12 -25.42 -10.29
C ILE A 134 5.44 -25.66 -11.04
N SER A 135 5.43 -26.67 -11.91
CA SER A 135 6.57 -27.00 -12.77
C SER A 135 6.96 -25.81 -13.65
N ARG A 136 8.23 -25.75 -14.05
CA ARG A 136 8.71 -24.69 -14.96
C ARG A 136 7.96 -24.73 -16.28
N ASP A 137 7.64 -25.91 -16.78
CA ASP A 137 6.93 -26.11 -18.05
C ASP A 137 5.48 -25.62 -17.97
N SER A 138 4.77 -25.96 -16.89
CA SER A 138 3.42 -25.46 -16.64
C SER A 138 3.39 -23.94 -16.51
N ARG A 139 4.37 -23.35 -15.80
CA ARG A 139 4.48 -21.88 -15.68
C ARG A 139 4.74 -21.24 -17.03
N ASN A 140 5.65 -21.79 -17.83
CA ASN A 140 5.96 -21.29 -19.17
C ASN A 140 4.75 -21.38 -20.11
N ASN A 141 3.96 -22.46 -20.02
CA ASN A 141 2.74 -22.62 -20.79
C ASN A 141 1.68 -21.58 -20.40
N ILE A 142 1.47 -21.34 -19.09
CA ILE A 142 0.56 -20.29 -18.60
C ILE A 142 1.01 -18.91 -19.09
N VAL A 143 2.29 -18.56 -18.93
CA VAL A 143 2.83 -17.29 -19.42
C VAL A 143 2.65 -17.13 -20.93
N LYS A 144 2.81 -18.22 -21.70
CA LYS A 144 2.57 -18.22 -23.15
C LYS A 144 1.10 -17.90 -23.46
N LYS A 145 0.14 -18.55 -22.79
CA LYS A 145 -1.29 -18.31 -22.94
C LYS A 145 -1.69 -16.87 -22.54
N MET A 146 -1.14 -16.37 -21.43
CA MET A 146 -1.34 -14.97 -21.01
C MET A 146 -0.80 -13.98 -22.06
N ARG A 147 0.39 -14.26 -22.62
CA ARG A 147 0.97 -13.41 -23.68
C ARG A 147 0.10 -13.41 -24.93
N GLU A 148 -0.47 -14.56 -25.29
CA GLU A 148 -1.35 -14.71 -26.44
C GLU A 148 -2.66 -13.92 -26.25
N SER A 149 -3.30 -14.02 -25.09
CA SER A 149 -4.52 -13.26 -24.80
C SER A 149 -4.28 -11.74 -24.76
N LEU A 150 -3.09 -11.30 -24.34
CA LEU A 150 -2.72 -9.88 -24.22
C LEU A 150 -2.14 -9.27 -25.51
N LYS A 151 -2.09 -10.02 -26.62
CA LYS A 151 -1.43 -9.56 -27.86
C LYS A 151 -2.05 -8.29 -28.43
N ASN A 152 -3.38 -8.23 -28.50
CA ASN A 152 -4.11 -7.09 -29.09
C ASN A 152 -4.11 -5.87 -28.17
N LEU A 153 -3.89 -6.04 -26.87
CA LEU A 153 -3.86 -4.93 -25.91
C LEU A 153 -2.74 -3.93 -26.22
N LYS A 154 -1.65 -4.40 -26.85
CA LYS A 154 -0.52 -3.55 -27.25
C LYS A 154 -0.85 -2.59 -28.40
N GLU A 155 -1.90 -2.86 -29.15
CA GLU A 155 -2.33 -2.01 -30.27
C GLU A 155 -3.12 -0.79 -29.78
N GLU A 156 -3.65 -0.84 -28.56
CA GLU A 156 -4.32 0.27 -27.89
C GLU A 156 -3.27 1.19 -27.25
N PRO A 157 -3.05 2.42 -27.78
CA PRO A 157 -1.99 3.30 -27.30
C PRO A 157 -2.10 3.67 -25.82
N LEU A 158 -3.32 3.68 -25.28
CA LEU A 158 -3.59 4.00 -23.88
C LEU A 158 -3.27 2.82 -22.95
N PHE A 159 -3.17 1.60 -23.47
CA PHE A 159 -2.92 0.36 -22.73
C PHE A 159 -1.57 -0.26 -23.09
N ALA A 160 -0.59 0.58 -23.45
CA ALA A 160 0.74 0.11 -23.87
C ALA A 160 1.54 -0.56 -22.75
N HIS A 161 1.31 -0.17 -21.50
CA HIS A 161 2.04 -0.61 -20.32
C HIS A 161 1.09 -1.31 -19.35
N TYR A 162 1.33 -2.60 -19.09
CA TYR A 162 0.46 -3.41 -18.25
C TYR A 162 1.14 -4.63 -17.63
N HIS A 163 0.48 -5.16 -16.60
CA HIS A 163 0.77 -6.41 -15.93
C HIS A 163 -0.47 -7.30 -15.91
N GLY A 164 -0.36 -8.51 -16.43
CA GLY A 164 -1.33 -9.57 -16.21
C GLY A 164 -0.87 -10.43 -15.04
N LEU A 165 -1.72 -10.59 -14.02
CA LEU A 165 -1.49 -11.44 -12.86
C LEU A 165 -2.59 -12.49 -12.78
N LEU A 166 -2.21 -13.75 -12.66
CA LEU A 166 -3.14 -14.85 -12.48
C LEU A 166 -3.00 -15.38 -11.07
N PHE A 167 -4.10 -15.38 -10.31
CA PHE A 167 -4.18 -15.93 -8.96
C PHE A 167 -5.03 -17.19 -8.97
N SER A 168 -4.66 -18.15 -8.12
CA SER A 168 -5.48 -19.32 -7.83
C SER A 168 -5.69 -19.42 -6.33
N GLU A 169 -6.95 -19.35 -5.88
CA GLU A 169 -7.33 -19.39 -4.46
C GLU A 169 -6.51 -18.40 -3.60
N GLY A 170 -6.27 -17.20 -4.14
CA GLY A 170 -5.49 -16.15 -3.48
C GLY A 170 -3.96 -16.32 -3.56
N LYS A 171 -3.42 -17.38 -4.16
CA LYS A 171 -1.98 -17.56 -4.40
C LYS A 171 -1.59 -17.10 -5.80
N LEU A 172 -0.45 -16.46 -5.95
CA LEU A 172 0.01 -15.95 -7.24
C LEU A 172 0.56 -17.09 -8.11
N LEU A 173 -0.13 -17.39 -9.20
CA LEU A 173 0.22 -18.47 -10.13
C LEU A 173 1.25 -18.01 -11.16
N SER A 174 1.02 -16.84 -11.76
CA SER A 174 1.89 -16.30 -12.80
C SER A 174 1.73 -14.79 -12.96
N VAL A 175 2.80 -14.14 -13.41
CA VAL A 175 2.82 -12.72 -13.80
C VAL A 175 3.39 -12.61 -15.20
N TYR A 176 2.77 -11.78 -16.03
CA TYR A 176 3.31 -11.36 -17.32
C TYR A 176 3.24 -9.84 -17.42
N SER A 177 4.38 -9.20 -17.63
CA SER A 177 4.50 -7.74 -17.78
C SER A 177 4.85 -7.39 -19.22
N SER A 178 4.36 -6.24 -19.70
CA SER A 178 4.83 -5.64 -20.94
C SER A 178 6.32 -5.21 -20.81
N ARG A 179 7.04 -5.05 -21.93
CA ARG A 179 8.51 -4.82 -21.93
C ARG A 179 8.94 -3.50 -21.28
N SER A 180 8.07 -2.49 -21.29
CA SER A 180 8.36 -1.13 -20.84
C SER A 180 7.50 -0.73 -19.64
N SER A 181 6.81 -1.68 -19.02
CA SER A 181 6.10 -1.43 -17.75
C SER A 181 7.10 -1.25 -16.62
N LYS A 182 6.77 -0.37 -15.67
CA LYS A 182 7.54 -0.25 -14.43
C LYS A 182 7.38 -1.51 -13.57
N ASP A 183 8.41 -1.87 -12.83
CA ASP A 183 8.36 -3.07 -11.98
C ASP A 183 7.41 -2.88 -10.79
N LEU A 184 6.59 -3.89 -10.54
CA LEU A 184 5.75 -3.99 -9.35
C LEU A 184 6.60 -4.36 -8.14
N SER A 185 6.40 -3.67 -7.02
CA SER A 185 7.03 -4.06 -5.75
C SER A 185 6.33 -5.26 -5.10
N PRO A 186 7.01 -5.95 -4.16
CA PRO A 186 6.37 -6.93 -3.26
C PRO A 186 5.06 -6.44 -2.63
N ARG A 187 5.02 -5.16 -2.26
CA ARG A 187 3.85 -4.53 -1.64
C ARG A 187 2.71 -4.36 -2.63
N ASP A 188 3.02 -4.01 -3.88
CA ASP A 188 2.02 -3.90 -4.94
C ASP A 188 1.38 -5.25 -5.23
N LEU A 189 2.19 -6.32 -5.29
CA LEU A 189 1.67 -7.68 -5.46
C LEU A 189 0.74 -8.07 -4.31
N PHE A 190 1.10 -7.71 -3.07
CA PHE A 190 0.25 -7.95 -1.90
C PHE A 190 -1.07 -7.17 -1.98
N HIS A 191 -1.04 -5.89 -2.32
CA HIS A 191 -2.25 -5.09 -2.51
C HIS A 191 -3.14 -5.62 -3.64
N LEU A 192 -2.53 -6.02 -4.77
CA LEU A 192 -3.24 -6.63 -5.90
C LEU A 192 -3.87 -7.97 -5.50
N ARG A 193 -3.21 -8.78 -4.66
CA ARG A 193 -3.78 -10.02 -4.11
C ARG A 193 -5.04 -9.73 -3.28
N ILE A 194 -5.01 -8.73 -2.39
CA ILE A 194 -6.19 -8.34 -1.59
C ILE A 194 -7.34 -7.90 -2.49
N LEU A 195 -7.05 -7.07 -3.51
CA LEU A 195 -8.06 -6.65 -4.50
C LEU A 195 -8.61 -7.85 -5.30
N GLY A 196 -7.75 -8.76 -5.73
CA GLY A 196 -8.13 -9.97 -6.47
C GLY A 196 -9.02 -10.92 -5.68
N THR A 197 -8.87 -10.95 -4.36
CA THR A 197 -9.71 -11.78 -3.47
C THR A 197 -11.16 -11.31 -3.43
N GLN A 198 -11.44 -10.07 -3.83
CA GLN A 198 -12.79 -9.49 -3.82
C GLN A 198 -13.55 -9.71 -5.13
N VAL A 199 -12.86 -10.19 -6.17
CA VAL A 199 -13.42 -10.33 -7.51
C VAL A 199 -14.36 -11.52 -7.56
N THR A 200 -15.66 -11.26 -7.65
CA THR A 200 -16.69 -12.30 -7.81
C THR A 200 -16.93 -12.64 -9.27
N SER A 201 -17.20 -11.63 -10.11
CA SER A 201 -17.36 -11.78 -11.56
C SER A 201 -16.38 -10.90 -12.31
N SER A 202 -16.51 -9.58 -12.13
CA SER A 202 -15.59 -8.59 -12.66
C SER A 202 -15.50 -7.37 -11.75
N SER A 203 -14.43 -6.61 -11.85
CA SER A 203 -14.21 -5.35 -11.14
C SER A 203 -13.30 -4.43 -11.96
N CYS A 204 -13.38 -3.13 -11.71
CA CYS A 204 -12.50 -2.14 -12.34
C CYS A 204 -12.24 -1.00 -11.37
N HIS A 205 -10.97 -0.78 -11.02
CA HIS A 205 -10.60 0.22 -10.02
C HIS A 205 -9.37 1.02 -10.44
N LEU A 206 -9.45 2.35 -10.33
CA LEU A 206 -8.27 3.22 -10.31
C LEU A 206 -7.58 3.11 -8.94
N ILE A 207 -6.31 2.69 -8.95
CA ILE A 207 -5.46 2.58 -7.76
C ILE A 207 -4.09 3.22 -8.00
N TYR A 208 -3.29 3.36 -6.95
CA TYR A 208 -2.00 4.05 -6.94
C TYR A 208 -0.96 3.15 -6.27
N LEU A 209 -0.24 2.39 -7.10
CA LEU A 209 0.84 1.49 -6.69
C LEU A 209 2.11 2.28 -6.35
N THR A 210 3.13 1.64 -5.76
CA THR A 210 4.44 2.30 -5.53
C THR A 210 5.46 1.94 -6.60
N GLY A 211 5.43 0.72 -7.13
CA GLY A 211 6.56 0.17 -7.87
C GLY A 211 7.82 0.05 -7.00
N THR A 212 8.95 -0.26 -7.63
CA THR A 212 10.24 -0.44 -6.93
C THR A 212 11.00 0.87 -6.67
N GLN A 213 10.83 1.87 -7.53
CA GLN A 213 11.59 3.12 -7.51
C GLN A 213 10.72 4.38 -7.40
N ASN A 214 9.40 4.22 -7.36
CA ASN A 214 8.46 5.34 -7.32
C ASN A 214 7.73 5.40 -5.97
N SER A 215 7.09 6.53 -5.72
CA SER A 215 6.17 6.76 -4.62
C SER A 215 4.73 6.57 -5.05
N CYS A 216 4.37 6.88 -6.31
CA CYS A 216 3.00 6.80 -6.81
C CYS A 216 2.93 6.48 -8.30
N LEU A 217 2.36 5.31 -8.61
CA LEU A 217 2.12 4.83 -9.96
C LEU A 217 0.62 4.54 -10.17
N PRO A 218 -0.12 5.44 -10.84
CA PRO A 218 -1.54 5.25 -11.10
C PRO A 218 -1.77 4.08 -12.07
N HIS A 219 -2.68 3.18 -11.70
CA HIS A 219 -3.05 2.01 -12.49
C HIS A 219 -4.57 1.84 -12.51
N ILE A 220 -5.09 1.35 -13.64
CA ILE A 220 -6.42 0.76 -13.70
C ILE A 220 -6.26 -0.74 -13.53
N VAL A 221 -6.91 -1.30 -12.52
CA VAL A 221 -6.93 -2.75 -12.31
C VAL A 221 -8.30 -3.28 -12.73
N PHE A 222 -8.31 -4.05 -13.80
CA PHE A 222 -9.44 -4.88 -14.20
C PHE A 222 -9.30 -6.25 -13.58
N GLY A 223 -10.27 -6.68 -12.80
CA GLY A 223 -10.33 -8.02 -12.23
C GLY A 223 -11.41 -8.85 -12.90
N TYR A 224 -11.12 -10.10 -13.22
CA TYR A 224 -12.06 -11.06 -13.80
C TYR A 224 -11.94 -12.42 -13.11
N SER A 225 -13.06 -13.00 -12.71
CA SER A 225 -13.12 -14.43 -12.41
C SER A 225 -12.96 -15.19 -13.72
N ILE A 226 -11.99 -16.11 -13.80
CA ILE A 226 -11.76 -16.99 -14.94
C ILE A 226 -12.42 -18.35 -14.70
N THR A 227 -12.27 -18.86 -13.49
CA THR A 227 -12.99 -20.04 -12.96
C THR A 227 -13.35 -19.77 -11.50
N GLU A 228 -14.04 -20.69 -10.83
CA GLU A 228 -14.30 -20.58 -9.39
C GLU A 228 -13.02 -20.44 -8.55
N LYS A 229 -11.89 -20.96 -9.05
CA LYS A 229 -10.60 -20.93 -8.36
C LYS A 229 -9.62 -19.91 -8.92
N LEU A 230 -9.83 -19.44 -10.15
CA LEU A 230 -8.88 -18.56 -10.85
C LEU A 230 -9.41 -17.13 -10.96
N THR A 231 -8.59 -16.19 -10.50
CA THR A 231 -8.81 -14.76 -10.71
C THR A 231 -7.70 -14.19 -11.57
N PHE A 232 -8.07 -13.48 -12.63
CA PHE A 232 -7.14 -12.72 -13.46
C PHE A 232 -7.25 -11.23 -13.13
N LEU A 233 -6.12 -10.60 -12.86
CA LEU A 233 -6.00 -9.15 -12.73
C LEU A 233 -5.16 -8.61 -13.89
N LEU A 234 -5.69 -7.61 -14.58
CA LEU A 234 -4.97 -6.81 -15.56
C LEU A 234 -4.78 -5.41 -14.99
N ALA A 235 -3.56 -5.10 -14.57
CA ALA A 235 -3.16 -3.77 -14.11
C ALA A 235 -2.55 -2.99 -15.28
N ILE A 236 -3.22 -1.92 -15.71
CA ILE A 236 -2.78 -1.05 -16.80
C ILE A 236 -2.23 0.24 -16.21
N GLU A 237 -0.98 0.58 -16.51
CA GLU A 237 -0.32 1.80 -16.05
C GLU A 237 -0.89 3.02 -16.79
N TYR A 238 -1.19 4.11 -16.07
CA TYR A 238 -1.59 5.36 -16.70
C TYR A 238 -0.44 6.04 -17.43
N ASP A 239 -0.77 6.69 -18.54
CA ASP A 239 0.08 7.71 -19.13
C ASP A 239 0.27 8.86 -18.13
N ASN A 240 1.47 9.47 -18.09
CA ASN A 240 1.91 10.45 -17.08
C ASN A 240 2.20 9.92 -15.67
N SER A 241 2.58 8.64 -15.52
CA SER A 241 2.98 8.10 -14.20
C SER A 241 4.16 8.86 -13.56
N GLU A 242 5.06 9.46 -14.34
CA GLU A 242 6.12 10.35 -13.82
C GLU A 242 5.56 11.63 -13.18
N VAL A 243 4.52 12.22 -13.79
CA VAL A 243 3.85 13.43 -13.25
C VAL A 243 3.14 13.10 -11.95
N ALA A 244 2.47 11.94 -11.88
CA ALA A 244 1.84 11.47 -10.66
C ALA A 244 2.86 11.36 -9.51
N ASP A 245 4.02 10.78 -9.79
CA ASP A 245 5.07 10.59 -8.79
C ASP A 245 5.59 11.92 -8.24
N VAL A 246 5.92 12.87 -9.14
CA VAL A 246 6.38 14.20 -8.77
C VAL A 246 5.31 14.98 -7.98
N ILE A 247 4.04 14.92 -8.40
CA ILE A 247 2.94 15.54 -7.65
C ILE A 247 2.80 14.90 -6.26
N PHE A 248 2.85 13.59 -6.17
CA PHE A 248 2.68 12.85 -4.91
C PHE A 248 3.79 13.18 -3.91
N ASP A 249 5.04 13.20 -4.34
CA ASP A 249 6.18 13.57 -3.49
C ASP A 249 6.11 15.03 -3.07
N THR A 250 5.75 15.92 -4.00
CA THR A 250 5.56 17.35 -3.71
C THR A 250 4.46 17.54 -2.66
N LEU A 251 3.30 16.90 -2.82
CA LEU A 251 2.21 16.97 -1.86
C LEU A 251 2.58 16.35 -0.51
N THR A 252 3.32 15.24 -0.50
CA THR A 252 3.79 14.59 0.74
C THR A 252 4.63 15.57 1.55
N PHE A 253 5.52 16.28 0.87
CA PHE A 253 6.40 17.26 1.48
C PHE A 253 5.66 18.56 1.88
N LEU A 254 4.83 19.12 1.00
CA LEU A 254 4.08 20.35 1.27
C LEU A 254 3.06 20.17 2.40
N CYS A 255 2.34 19.05 2.47
CA CYS A 255 1.40 18.78 3.56
C CYS A 255 2.12 18.59 4.90
N LYS A 256 3.30 17.94 4.91
CA LYS A 256 4.14 17.86 6.11
C LYS A 256 4.50 19.27 6.58
N ILE A 257 5.06 20.09 5.69
CA ILE A 257 5.42 21.48 6.01
C ILE A 257 4.22 22.29 6.51
N HIS A 258 3.05 22.14 5.89
CA HIS A 258 1.86 22.89 6.30
C HIS A 258 1.42 22.56 7.73
N ASN A 259 1.65 21.34 8.19
CA ASN A 259 1.23 20.86 9.50
C ASN A 259 2.27 21.00 10.61
N TYR A 260 3.51 21.39 10.28
CA TYR A 260 4.61 21.53 11.24
C TYR A 260 5.17 22.95 11.27
N PRO A 261 5.81 23.35 12.38
CA PRO A 261 6.46 24.66 12.46
C PRO A 261 7.50 24.80 11.36
N LEU A 262 7.35 25.87 10.57
CA LEU A 262 8.35 26.26 9.59
C LEU A 262 9.51 26.94 10.32
N ASP A 263 10.72 26.44 10.09
CA ASP A 263 11.97 27.18 10.33
C ASP A 263 12.50 27.76 9.00
N ALA A 264 13.55 28.59 9.06
CA ALA A 264 14.05 29.30 7.87
C ALA A 264 14.64 28.35 6.82
N ASP A 265 15.26 27.26 7.26
CA ASP A 265 15.90 26.28 6.38
C ASP A 265 14.84 25.42 5.67
N ASN A 266 13.78 25.02 6.37
CA ASN A 266 12.64 24.30 5.83
C ASN A 266 11.93 25.13 4.75
N ILE A 267 11.76 26.43 4.97
CA ILE A 267 11.19 27.34 3.97
C ILE A 267 12.06 27.40 2.72
N LYS A 268 13.37 27.57 2.87
CA LYS A 268 14.29 27.67 1.74
C LYS A 268 14.33 26.37 0.93
N GLN A 269 14.49 25.23 1.61
CA GLN A 269 14.46 23.91 0.96
C GLN A 269 13.13 23.67 0.26
N MET A 270 12.02 24.14 0.84
CA MET A 270 10.71 24.02 0.21
C MET A 270 10.64 24.75 -1.11
N ILE A 271 11.16 25.97 -1.13
CA ILE A 271 11.11 26.78 -2.34
C ILE A 271 11.91 26.15 -3.47
N GLU A 272 13.12 25.68 -3.17
CA GLU A 272 14.00 25.03 -4.14
C GLU A 272 13.39 23.72 -4.66
N LYS A 273 12.89 22.86 -3.77
CA LYS A 273 12.26 21.59 -4.15
C LYS A 273 10.97 21.78 -4.95
N SER A 274 10.10 22.70 -4.52
CA SER A 274 8.86 22.99 -5.23
C SER A 274 9.09 23.66 -6.59
N ASP A 275 10.11 24.52 -6.73
CA ASP A 275 10.43 25.12 -8.03
C ASP A 275 10.86 24.06 -9.05
N LEU A 276 11.71 23.12 -8.63
CA LEU A 276 12.15 22.01 -9.47
C LEU A 276 10.97 21.10 -9.84
N ALA A 277 10.17 20.70 -8.85
CA ALA A 277 9.04 19.81 -9.08
C ALA A 277 7.99 20.43 -10.00
N ILE A 278 7.65 21.71 -9.83
CA ILE A 278 6.64 22.37 -10.66
C ILE A 278 7.15 22.53 -12.09
N LYS A 279 8.44 22.82 -12.32
CA LYS A 279 9.02 22.81 -13.67
C LYS A 279 8.91 21.43 -14.32
N GLN A 280 9.24 20.36 -13.59
CA GLN A 280 9.12 18.98 -14.08
C GLN A 280 7.67 18.63 -14.44
N ILE A 281 6.71 18.98 -13.57
CA ILE A 281 5.28 18.79 -13.84
C ILE A 281 4.87 19.51 -15.12
N LEU A 282 5.17 20.81 -15.24
CA LEU A 282 4.77 21.62 -16.40
C LEU A 282 5.43 21.15 -17.72
N GLU A 283 6.67 20.67 -17.66
CA GLU A 283 7.37 20.13 -18.81
C GLU A 283 6.72 18.82 -19.28
N ALA A 284 6.47 17.89 -18.36
CA ALA A 284 5.84 16.61 -18.67
C ALA A 284 4.40 16.77 -19.19
N LEU A 285 3.65 17.76 -18.68
CA LEU A 285 2.30 18.09 -19.19
C LEU A 285 2.27 18.46 -20.67
N ARG A 286 3.37 18.94 -21.28
CA ARG A 286 3.42 19.24 -22.72
C ARG A 286 3.25 18.00 -23.59
N GLY A 287 3.69 16.85 -23.09
CA GLY A 287 3.56 15.55 -23.74
C GLY A 287 2.23 14.84 -23.50
N ASN A 288 1.38 15.38 -22.61
CA ASN A 288 0.15 14.72 -22.22
C ASN A 288 -0.85 14.61 -23.38
N LYS A 289 -1.40 13.41 -23.56
CA LYS A 289 -2.37 13.09 -24.61
C LYS A 289 -3.80 13.12 -24.08
N LEU A 290 -4.04 12.48 -22.94
CA LEU A 290 -5.38 12.36 -22.34
C LEU A 290 -5.81 13.66 -21.67
N ALA A 291 -7.03 14.12 -21.95
CA ALA A 291 -7.57 15.36 -21.40
C ALA A 291 -6.62 16.57 -21.51
N LYS A 292 -5.85 16.64 -22.62
CA LYS A 292 -4.77 17.62 -22.82
C LYS A 292 -5.15 19.06 -22.48
N VAL A 293 -6.28 19.54 -22.99
CA VAL A 293 -6.76 20.91 -22.77
C VAL A 293 -7.00 21.20 -21.29
N GLU A 294 -7.60 20.23 -20.58
CA GLU A 294 -7.91 20.36 -19.16
C GLU A 294 -6.64 20.30 -18.31
N ALA A 295 -5.74 19.37 -18.64
CA ALA A 295 -4.44 19.25 -17.99
C ALA A 295 -3.58 20.53 -18.17
N GLU A 296 -3.56 21.12 -19.37
CA GLU A 296 -2.87 22.40 -19.63
C GLU A 296 -3.51 23.56 -18.85
N ARG A 297 -4.85 23.59 -18.74
CA ARG A 297 -5.57 24.59 -17.94
C ARG A 297 -5.20 24.48 -16.46
N MET A 298 -5.19 23.26 -15.91
CA MET A 298 -4.81 23.02 -14.51
C MET A 298 -3.33 23.30 -14.28
N GLY A 299 -2.45 22.93 -15.21
CA GLY A 299 -1.02 23.26 -15.18
C GLY A 299 -0.78 24.78 -15.11
N LYS A 300 -1.48 25.57 -15.92
CA LYS A 300 -1.42 27.05 -15.85
C LYS A 300 -1.88 27.59 -14.49
N SER A 301 -2.89 26.97 -13.87
CA SER A 301 -3.35 27.35 -12.53
C SER A 301 -2.26 27.10 -11.47
N VAL A 302 -1.60 25.94 -11.53
CA VAL A 302 -0.45 25.60 -10.66
C VAL A 302 0.69 26.60 -10.86
N ASP A 303 1.08 26.87 -12.11
CA ASP A 303 2.16 27.81 -12.44
C ASP A 303 1.87 29.23 -11.95
N MET A 304 0.66 29.73 -12.20
CA MET A 304 0.23 31.05 -11.76
C MET A 304 0.27 31.17 -10.23
N ARG A 305 -0.22 30.15 -9.51
CA ARG A 305 -0.21 30.12 -8.04
C ARG A 305 1.21 30.09 -7.49
N TRP A 306 2.07 29.25 -8.06
CA TRP A 306 3.47 29.11 -7.66
C TRP A 306 4.27 30.38 -7.92
N SER A 307 4.20 30.90 -9.14
CA SER A 307 4.92 32.11 -9.55
C SER A 307 4.53 33.32 -8.71
N GLY A 308 3.23 33.46 -8.39
CA GLY A 308 2.75 34.47 -7.46
C GLY A 308 3.34 34.31 -6.05
N MET A 309 3.39 33.08 -5.53
CA MET A 309 3.95 32.79 -4.22
C MET A 309 5.46 33.07 -4.16
N LYS A 310 6.21 32.62 -5.18
CA LYS A 310 7.67 32.82 -5.30
C LYS A 310 8.05 34.29 -5.39
N LYS A 311 7.29 35.09 -6.16
CA LYS A 311 7.51 36.54 -6.26
C LYS A 311 7.32 37.22 -4.91
N LYS A 312 6.19 36.97 -4.25
CA LYS A 312 5.87 37.57 -2.95
C LYS A 312 6.82 37.12 -1.84
N PHE A 313 7.27 35.87 -1.86
CA PHE A 313 8.35 35.41 -1.00
C PHE A 313 9.64 36.22 -1.21
N SER A 314 10.06 36.41 -2.46
CA SER A 314 11.30 37.14 -2.79
C SER A 314 11.24 38.60 -2.33
N GLU A 315 10.04 39.19 -2.30
CA GLU A 315 9.80 40.53 -1.75
C GLU A 315 9.89 40.54 -0.21
N LEU A 316 9.23 39.59 0.47
CA LEU A 316 9.22 39.48 1.93
C LEU A 316 10.59 39.09 2.51
N ALA A 317 11.33 38.20 1.85
CA ALA A 317 12.62 37.72 2.30
C ALA A 317 13.69 38.83 2.42
N LYS A 318 13.51 39.95 1.70
CA LYS A 318 14.42 41.10 1.74
C LYS A 318 14.04 42.15 2.77
N ASN A 319 12.75 42.27 3.08
CA ASN A 319 12.19 43.47 3.72
C ASN A 319 11.33 43.19 4.96
N SER A 320 11.13 41.93 5.32
CA SER A 320 10.18 41.52 6.36
C SER A 320 10.82 40.66 7.44
N SER A 321 10.17 40.63 8.60
CA SER A 321 10.57 39.74 9.69
C SER A 321 10.30 38.28 9.34
N TYR A 322 11.09 37.38 9.91
CA TYR A 322 10.92 35.93 9.74
C TYR A 322 9.48 35.47 10.02
N ARG A 323 8.83 36.05 11.04
CA ARG A 323 7.44 35.77 11.41
C ARG A 323 6.43 36.12 10.30
N GLU A 324 6.66 37.20 9.56
CA GLU A 324 5.78 37.60 8.45
C GLU A 324 5.93 36.65 7.25
N VAL A 325 7.15 36.18 7.01
CA VAL A 325 7.42 35.16 5.98
C VAL A 325 6.69 33.86 6.33
N THR A 326 6.79 33.38 7.57
CA THR A 326 6.09 32.15 8.01
C THR A 326 4.58 32.27 7.88
N LYS A 327 3.98 33.38 8.34
CA LYS A 327 2.53 33.63 8.20
C LYS A 327 2.08 33.64 6.75
N PHE A 328 2.89 34.19 5.85
CA PHE A 328 2.60 34.19 4.43
C PHE A 328 2.55 32.77 3.85
N PHE A 329 3.49 31.89 4.24
CA PHE A 329 3.49 30.50 3.80
C PHE A 329 2.29 29.72 4.33
N GLU A 330 1.99 29.84 5.63
CA GLU A 330 0.84 29.19 6.26
C GLU A 330 -0.47 29.52 5.51
N ALA A 331 -0.63 30.79 5.08
CA ALA A 331 -1.81 31.23 4.34
C ALA A 331 -1.81 30.86 2.85
N SER A 332 -0.63 30.68 2.24
CA SER A 332 -0.50 30.51 0.78
C SER A 332 -0.46 29.05 0.34
N LEU A 333 0.14 28.18 1.17
CA LEU A 333 0.35 26.76 0.90
C LEU A 333 -0.94 25.98 0.60
N PRO A 334 -2.06 26.15 1.35
CA PRO A 334 -3.30 25.43 1.06
C PRO A 334 -3.76 25.58 -0.38
N GLY A 335 -3.71 26.81 -0.92
CA GLY A 335 -4.12 27.04 -2.31
C GLY A 335 -3.20 26.38 -3.35
N LEU A 336 -1.90 26.22 -3.07
CA LEU A 336 -1.00 25.48 -3.95
C LEU A 336 -1.26 23.96 -3.87
N ILE A 337 -1.46 23.45 -2.66
CA ILE A 337 -1.83 22.05 -2.40
C ILE A 337 -3.12 21.71 -3.15
N ASP A 338 -4.13 22.57 -3.08
CA ASP A 338 -5.41 22.38 -3.77
C ASP A 338 -5.24 22.40 -5.30
N CYS A 339 -4.43 23.31 -5.87
CA CYS A 339 -4.13 23.31 -7.30
C CYS A 339 -3.46 22.00 -7.76
N LEU A 340 -2.50 21.48 -6.98
CA LEU A 340 -1.82 20.22 -7.28
C LEU A 340 -2.77 19.01 -7.19
N LYS A 341 -3.65 18.98 -6.17
CA LYS A 341 -4.69 17.94 -6.05
C LYS A 341 -5.69 17.99 -7.20
N LEU A 342 -6.14 19.18 -7.60
CA LEU A 342 -7.04 19.36 -8.74
C LEU A 342 -6.39 18.94 -10.06
N LEU A 343 -5.11 19.25 -10.27
CA LEU A 343 -4.36 18.75 -11.41
C LEU A 343 -4.29 17.22 -11.39
N PHE A 344 -3.94 16.61 -10.25
CA PHE A 344 -3.90 15.15 -10.11
C PHE A 344 -5.26 14.51 -10.42
N LYS A 345 -6.35 15.09 -9.88
CA LYS A 345 -7.72 14.64 -10.16
C LYS A 345 -8.03 14.71 -11.66
N ALA A 346 -7.74 15.83 -12.30
CA ALA A 346 -7.99 16.04 -13.73
C ALA A 346 -7.22 15.05 -14.62
N LEU A 347 -6.00 14.67 -14.22
CA LEU A 347 -5.17 13.74 -14.99
C LEU A 347 -5.64 12.29 -14.89
N PHE A 348 -6.06 11.85 -13.69
CA PHE A 348 -6.28 10.42 -13.41
C PHE A 348 -7.72 10.07 -13.08
N PHE A 349 -8.35 10.83 -12.18
CA PHE A 349 -9.69 10.51 -11.70
C PHE A 349 -10.76 10.88 -12.73
N ASP A 350 -10.69 12.08 -13.30
CA ASP A 350 -11.69 12.55 -14.26
C ASP A 350 -11.57 11.82 -15.62
N THR A 351 -10.40 11.27 -15.94
CA THR A 351 -10.15 10.47 -17.14
C THR A 351 -10.45 8.98 -16.96
N PHE A 352 -10.56 8.49 -15.72
CA PHE A 352 -10.81 7.07 -15.42
C PHE A 352 -12.04 6.49 -16.10
N PRO A 353 -13.23 7.14 -16.08
CA PRO A 353 -14.43 6.57 -16.71
C PRO A 353 -14.27 6.32 -18.21
N LEU A 354 -13.42 7.09 -18.91
CA LEU A 354 -13.16 6.88 -20.33
C LEU A 354 -12.42 5.55 -20.57
N LEU A 355 -11.43 5.26 -19.73
CA LEU A 355 -10.58 4.07 -19.85
C LEU A 355 -11.25 2.82 -19.27
N ALA A 356 -12.00 2.97 -18.18
CA ALA A 356 -12.71 1.88 -17.51
C ALA A 356 -13.77 1.20 -18.39
N ASN A 357 -14.34 1.93 -19.35
CA ASN A 357 -15.39 1.46 -20.25
C ASN A 357 -14.85 0.79 -21.53
N ASN A 358 -13.53 0.61 -21.68
CA ASN A 358 -12.94 -0.07 -22.83
C ASN A 358 -13.26 -1.59 -22.78
N SER A 359 -13.63 -2.20 -23.92
CA SER A 359 -13.98 -3.62 -24.00
C SER A 359 -12.77 -4.56 -24.08
N LEU A 360 -11.59 -4.07 -24.46
CA LEU A 360 -10.39 -4.90 -24.67
C LEU A 360 -10.00 -5.72 -23.43
N PRO A 361 -10.00 -5.18 -22.19
CA PRO A 361 -9.72 -5.97 -20.99
C PRO A 361 -10.67 -7.16 -20.79
N LEU A 362 -11.95 -6.98 -21.14
CA LEU A 362 -12.94 -8.06 -21.09
C LEU A 362 -12.64 -9.11 -22.16
N GLU A 363 -12.35 -8.70 -23.40
CA GLU A 363 -11.97 -9.61 -24.49
C GLU A 363 -10.73 -10.44 -24.14
N VAL A 364 -9.70 -9.80 -23.58
CA VAL A 364 -8.50 -10.47 -23.06
C VAL A 364 -8.88 -11.55 -22.04
N SER A 365 -9.79 -11.25 -21.11
CA SER A 365 -10.21 -12.21 -20.08
C SER A 365 -10.97 -13.41 -20.66
N LEU A 366 -11.78 -13.20 -21.70
CA LEU A 366 -12.54 -14.25 -22.36
C LEU A 366 -11.61 -15.18 -23.17
N VAL A 367 -10.62 -14.61 -23.87
CA VAL A 367 -9.59 -15.39 -24.56
C VAL A 367 -8.74 -16.15 -23.56
N LEU A 368 -8.34 -15.52 -22.45
CA LEU A 368 -7.57 -16.21 -21.42
C LEU A 368 -8.36 -17.38 -20.80
N ARG A 369 -9.66 -17.19 -20.57
CA ARG A 369 -10.56 -18.22 -20.08
C ARG A 369 -10.61 -19.43 -21.02
N SER A 370 -10.78 -19.22 -22.32
CA SER A 370 -10.80 -20.34 -23.28
C SER A 370 -9.45 -21.05 -23.38
N LEU A 371 -8.34 -20.34 -23.18
CA LEU A 371 -7.00 -20.95 -23.15
C LEU A 371 -6.71 -21.75 -21.87
N LEU A 372 -7.39 -21.46 -20.76
CA LEU A 372 -7.12 -22.02 -19.42
C LEU A 372 -8.17 -23.04 -18.94
N GLU A 373 -9.00 -23.60 -19.82
CA GLU A 373 -10.10 -24.53 -19.46
C GLU A 373 -9.66 -25.73 -18.59
N GLU A 374 -8.37 -26.12 -18.59
CA GLU A 374 -7.80 -27.10 -17.67
C GLU A 374 -6.70 -26.48 -16.79
N LEU A 375 -6.95 -26.47 -15.47
CA LEU A 375 -5.98 -26.11 -14.45
C LEU A 375 -4.88 -27.17 -14.32
N PRO A 376 -3.63 -26.79 -13.99
CA PRO A 376 -2.62 -27.78 -13.65
C PRO A 376 -3.00 -28.51 -12.35
N SER A 377 -3.19 -29.82 -12.42
CA SER A 377 -3.35 -30.72 -11.26
C SER A 377 -2.12 -30.76 -10.35
N GLU A 378 -1.01 -30.15 -10.78
CA GLU A 378 0.26 -30.03 -10.06
C GLU A 378 0.12 -29.31 -8.71
N ALA A 379 -0.83 -28.37 -8.57
CA ALA A 379 -1.02 -27.66 -7.31
C ALA A 379 -1.39 -28.62 -6.16
N GLU A 380 -2.23 -29.61 -6.42
CA GLU A 380 -2.60 -30.64 -5.45
C GLU A 380 -1.44 -31.60 -5.18
N GLN A 381 -0.67 -31.96 -6.21
CA GLN A 381 0.54 -32.78 -6.06
C GLN A 381 1.58 -32.08 -5.19
N GLN A 382 1.72 -30.76 -5.32
CA GLN A 382 2.64 -29.98 -4.52
C GLN A 382 2.21 -29.87 -3.05
N LYS A 383 0.91 -29.69 -2.79
CA LYS A 383 0.36 -29.78 -1.42
C LYS A 383 0.70 -31.14 -0.80
N ALA A 384 0.53 -32.22 -1.56
CA ALA A 384 0.88 -33.56 -1.12
C ALA A 384 2.40 -33.72 -0.87
N ALA A 385 3.25 -33.16 -1.74
CA ALA A 385 4.70 -33.19 -1.56
C ALA A 385 5.16 -32.41 -0.32
N MET A 386 4.57 -31.24 -0.05
CA MET A 386 4.89 -30.46 1.14
C MET A 386 4.48 -31.17 2.43
N LYS A 387 3.34 -31.87 2.40
CA LYS A 387 2.91 -32.74 3.49
C LYS A 387 3.86 -33.93 3.67
N ALA A 388 4.24 -34.60 2.59
CA ALA A 388 5.19 -35.71 2.64
C ALA A 388 6.56 -35.27 3.19
N TYR A 389 7.01 -34.06 2.87
CA TYR A 389 8.23 -33.48 3.45
C TYR A 389 8.12 -33.31 4.97
N LEU A 390 6.99 -32.81 5.49
CA LEU A 390 6.78 -32.73 6.94
C LEU A 390 6.74 -34.13 7.58
N ASP A 391 6.13 -35.11 6.91
CA ASP A 391 6.08 -36.50 7.39
C ASP A 391 7.48 -37.16 7.42
N GLU A 392 8.40 -36.75 6.56
CA GLU A 392 9.81 -37.23 6.54
C GLU A 392 10.63 -36.73 7.74
N TYR A 393 10.29 -35.55 8.27
CA TYR A 393 10.99 -34.92 9.40
C TYR A 393 10.04 -34.78 10.60
N PRO A 394 9.80 -35.83 11.40
CA PRO A 394 8.79 -35.83 12.46
C PRO A 394 9.00 -34.79 13.58
N GLY A 395 10.20 -34.21 13.70
CA GLY A 395 10.49 -33.09 14.59
C GLY A 395 10.19 -31.70 14.01
N LEU A 396 9.96 -31.60 12.70
CA LEU A 396 9.63 -30.37 11.99
C LEU A 396 8.11 -30.26 11.84
N ILE A 397 7.53 -29.36 12.63
CA ILE A 397 6.08 -29.18 12.70
C ILE A 397 5.57 -28.21 11.64
N HIS A 398 6.37 -27.21 11.30
CA HIS A 398 6.02 -26.17 10.33
C HIS A 398 7.28 -25.43 9.89
N PHE A 399 7.24 -24.84 8.70
CA PHE A 399 8.26 -23.90 8.26
C PHE A 399 7.65 -22.80 7.40
N ILE A 400 8.33 -21.66 7.39
CA ILE A 400 8.00 -20.53 6.54
C ILE A 400 9.31 -20.04 5.94
N PHE A 401 9.38 -20.02 4.61
CA PHE A 401 10.47 -19.40 3.87
C PHE A 401 9.96 -18.11 3.24
N VAL A 402 10.71 -17.02 3.40
CA VAL A 402 10.38 -15.70 2.84
C VAL A 402 11.54 -15.21 2.00
N ASP A 403 11.30 -15.04 0.70
CA ASP A 403 12.17 -14.27 -0.17
C ASP A 403 11.73 -12.80 -0.12
N ASN A 404 12.63 -11.93 0.33
CA ASN A 404 12.32 -10.51 0.45
C ASN A 404 12.55 -9.74 -0.86
N THR A 405 13.24 -10.34 -1.84
CA THR A 405 13.54 -9.69 -3.13
C THR A 405 12.27 -9.45 -3.94
N ASP A 406 11.42 -10.46 -4.00
CA ASP A 406 10.15 -10.44 -4.75
C ASP A 406 8.92 -10.59 -3.86
N GLY A 407 9.11 -10.65 -2.53
CA GLY A 407 8.03 -10.74 -1.56
C GLY A 407 7.37 -12.11 -1.50
N ARG A 408 8.02 -13.14 -2.01
CA ARG A 408 7.51 -14.50 -2.02
C ARG A 408 7.55 -15.13 -0.64
N ILE A 409 6.50 -15.88 -0.35
CA ILE A 409 6.48 -16.82 0.77
C ILE A 409 6.22 -18.23 0.25
N ILE A 410 6.90 -19.19 0.85
CA ILE A 410 6.68 -20.61 0.68
C ILE A 410 6.45 -21.21 2.07
N SER A 411 5.34 -21.92 2.21
CA SER A 411 4.94 -22.51 3.48
C SER A 411 3.95 -23.64 3.24
N PRO A 412 3.97 -24.73 4.02
CA PRO A 412 2.94 -25.75 3.97
C PRO A 412 1.55 -25.15 4.25
N GLU A 413 0.54 -25.65 3.54
CA GLU A 413 -0.84 -25.39 3.92
C GLU A 413 -1.11 -26.03 5.28
N ARG A 414 -1.89 -25.33 6.09
CA ARG A 414 -2.17 -25.76 7.46
C ARG A 414 -3.65 -25.92 7.65
N ASN A 415 -4.05 -27.11 8.06
CA ASN A 415 -5.39 -27.31 8.60
C ASN A 415 -5.39 -26.83 10.06
N TRP A 416 -6.05 -25.71 10.32
CA TRP A 416 -6.15 -25.14 11.67
C TRP A 416 -6.96 -26.00 12.64
N ASP A 417 -7.76 -26.94 12.14
CA ASP A 417 -8.53 -27.88 12.96
C ASP A 417 -7.64 -28.98 13.57
N ASP A 418 -6.44 -29.21 13.03
CA ASP A 418 -5.48 -30.15 13.60
C ASP A 418 -4.67 -29.49 14.75
N THR A 419 -5.32 -29.44 15.90
CA THR A 419 -4.79 -28.86 17.15
C THR A 419 -3.56 -29.60 17.70
N ARG A 420 -3.19 -30.77 17.17
CA ARG A 420 -2.09 -31.60 17.69
C ARG A 420 -0.70 -31.05 17.37
N LEU A 421 -0.59 -30.21 16.33
CA LEU A 421 0.70 -29.81 15.77
C LEU A 421 1.17 -28.44 16.29
N LEU A 422 0.31 -27.41 16.23
CA LEU A 422 0.59 -26.02 16.64
C LEU A 422 -0.67 -25.17 16.36
N SER A 423 -1.16 -24.44 17.36
CA SER A 423 -2.33 -23.57 17.17
C SER A 423 -2.00 -22.32 16.36
N ARG A 424 -3.01 -21.76 15.69
CA ARG A 424 -2.93 -20.51 14.93
C ARG A 424 -2.42 -19.33 15.75
N GLU A 425 -3.02 -19.14 16.92
CA GLU A 425 -2.63 -18.09 17.85
C GLU A 425 -1.15 -18.22 18.24
N LYS A 426 -0.68 -19.44 18.50
CA LYS A 426 0.71 -19.69 18.87
C LYS A 426 1.67 -19.42 17.71
N LEU A 427 1.30 -19.81 16.47
CA LEU A 427 2.12 -19.49 15.29
C LEU A 427 2.23 -17.98 15.10
N PHE A 428 1.11 -17.27 15.04
CA PHE A 428 1.08 -15.84 14.74
C PHE A 428 1.74 -15.00 15.83
N THR A 429 1.51 -15.33 17.10
CA THR A 429 2.23 -14.70 18.22
C THR A 429 3.73 -14.92 18.12
N THR A 430 4.17 -16.11 17.70
CA THR A 430 5.60 -16.39 17.52
C THR A 430 6.16 -15.58 16.36
N ILE A 431 5.45 -15.51 15.22
CA ILE A 431 5.86 -14.68 14.07
C ILE A 431 6.00 -13.21 14.51
N ASP A 432 5.04 -12.66 15.26
CA ASP A 432 5.09 -11.28 15.73
C ASP A 432 6.26 -11.03 16.71
N GLN A 433 6.62 -12.03 17.52
CA GLN A 433 7.82 -11.98 18.36
C GLN A 433 9.10 -12.00 17.51
N MET A 434 9.18 -12.87 16.50
CA MET A 434 10.33 -12.97 15.60
C MET A 434 10.54 -11.67 14.83
N GLU A 435 9.48 -11.11 14.24
CA GLU A 435 9.51 -9.81 13.54
C GLU A 435 9.94 -8.67 14.47
N LYS A 436 9.54 -8.71 15.75
CA LYS A 436 10.01 -7.75 16.76
C LYS A 436 11.52 -7.84 17.00
N TYR A 437 12.11 -9.04 17.02
CA TYR A 437 13.56 -9.21 17.18
C TYR A 437 14.33 -8.88 15.90
N LYS A 438 13.77 -9.22 14.73
CA LYS A 438 14.30 -8.82 13.43
C LYS A 438 14.41 -7.30 13.30
N LYS A 439 13.36 -6.56 13.69
CA LYS A 439 13.38 -5.08 13.76
C LYS A 439 14.43 -4.51 14.71
N LYS A 440 14.92 -5.29 15.67
CA LYS A 440 16.04 -4.91 16.56
C LYS A 440 17.41 -5.30 16.00
N GLY A 441 17.49 -5.65 14.71
CA GLY A 441 18.74 -6.02 14.03
C GLY A 441 19.25 -7.42 14.38
N ARG A 442 18.40 -8.31 14.91
CA ARG A 442 18.81 -9.71 15.17
C ARG A 442 18.62 -10.55 13.91
N SER A 443 19.69 -11.21 13.45
CA SER A 443 19.67 -12.09 12.27
C SER A 443 19.25 -13.53 12.58
N SER A 444 19.28 -13.95 13.85
CA SER A 444 18.78 -15.25 14.26
C SER A 444 18.22 -15.23 15.68
N LEU A 445 17.28 -16.13 15.94
CA LEU A 445 16.69 -16.34 17.26
C LEU A 445 16.26 -17.80 17.38
N ILE A 446 16.43 -18.38 18.57
CA ILE A 446 15.86 -19.66 18.94
C ILE A 446 15.07 -19.46 20.24
N LEU A 447 13.77 -19.73 20.19
CA LEU A 447 12.86 -19.73 21.32
C LEU A 447 12.55 -21.18 21.68
N LYS A 448 13.08 -21.65 22.81
CA LYS A 448 12.81 -22.99 23.32
C LYS A 448 11.67 -22.95 24.34
N SER A 449 10.67 -23.79 24.14
CA SER A 449 9.67 -24.12 25.16
C SER A 449 9.69 -25.64 25.41
N PRO A 450 9.12 -26.13 26.52
CA PRO A 450 9.12 -27.56 26.83
C PRO A 450 8.46 -28.43 25.74
N ALA A 451 7.50 -27.89 24.98
CA ALA A 451 6.76 -28.63 23.96
C ALA A 451 7.20 -28.30 22.51
N LEU A 452 7.63 -27.06 22.25
CA LEU A 452 7.97 -26.58 20.91
C LEU A 452 9.23 -25.73 20.91
N SER A 453 10.05 -25.87 19.88
CA SER A 453 11.16 -24.95 19.60
C SER A 453 10.85 -24.17 18.33
N PHE A 454 10.98 -22.86 18.39
CA PHE A 454 10.84 -21.98 17.23
C PHE A 454 12.18 -21.35 16.93
N SER A 455 12.53 -21.26 15.66
CA SER A 455 13.75 -20.62 15.22
C SER A 455 13.53 -19.80 13.96
N TYR A 456 14.18 -18.65 13.86
CA TYR A 456 14.32 -17.94 12.58
C TYR A 456 15.79 -17.64 12.31
N PHE A 457 16.10 -17.59 11.02
CA PHE A 457 17.41 -17.23 10.50
C PHE A 457 17.19 -16.27 9.32
N THR A 458 17.98 -15.21 9.27
CA THR A 458 18.01 -14.24 8.18
C THR A 458 19.44 -14.15 7.69
N TRP A 459 19.60 -14.32 6.39
CA TRP A 459 20.85 -14.12 5.68
C TRP A 459 20.61 -13.18 4.50
N TYR A 460 21.69 -12.66 3.94
CA TYR A 460 21.66 -11.74 2.82
C TYR A 460 22.46 -12.36 1.68
N GLU A 461 21.99 -12.13 0.46
CA GLU A 461 22.62 -12.61 -0.76
C GLU A 461 22.82 -11.42 -1.71
N ASP A 462 23.88 -11.47 -2.51
CA ASP A 462 24.09 -10.55 -3.62
C ASP A 462 23.19 -10.92 -4.81
N GLU A 463 23.26 -10.14 -5.90
CA GLU A 463 22.48 -10.42 -7.12
C GLU A 463 22.82 -11.77 -7.77
N CYS A 464 23.95 -12.37 -7.43
CA CYS A 464 24.41 -13.67 -7.91
C CYS A 464 24.02 -14.83 -6.97
N GLY A 465 23.35 -14.55 -5.85
CA GLY A 465 23.01 -15.55 -4.83
C GLY A 465 24.17 -15.92 -3.91
N GLN A 466 25.25 -15.14 -3.87
CA GLN A 466 26.35 -15.35 -2.93
C GLN A 466 26.04 -14.68 -1.59
N TYR A 467 26.36 -15.38 -0.51
CA TYR A 467 26.18 -14.88 0.85
C TYR A 467 26.95 -13.58 1.10
N LEU A 468 26.27 -12.60 1.70
CA LEU A 468 26.83 -11.35 2.19
C LEU A 468 26.96 -11.37 3.72
N ASP A 469 28.12 -10.92 4.25
CA ASP A 469 28.28 -10.72 5.69
C ASP A 469 27.30 -9.62 6.15
N PRO A 470 26.47 -9.85 7.17
CA PRO A 470 25.56 -8.83 7.71
C PRO A 470 26.22 -7.50 8.08
N LYS A 471 27.53 -7.47 8.36
CA LYS A 471 28.29 -6.24 8.62
C LYS A 471 28.49 -5.37 7.37
N ASP A 472 28.49 -6.00 6.20
CA ASP A 472 28.70 -5.33 4.91
C ASP A 472 27.36 -4.85 4.30
N VAL A 473 26.23 -5.16 4.96
CA VAL A 473 24.89 -4.73 4.55
C VAL A 473 24.53 -3.40 5.23
N PRO A 474 24.18 -2.34 4.47
CA PRO A 474 23.70 -1.08 5.04
C PRO A 474 22.53 -1.31 6.00
N THR A 475 22.59 -0.74 7.21
CA THR A 475 21.55 -0.91 8.25
C THR A 475 20.17 -0.53 7.71
N ALA A 476 19.20 -1.46 7.84
CA ALA A 476 17.81 -1.25 7.49
C ALA A 476 17.19 -0.05 8.24
N PRO A 477 16.35 0.78 7.59
CA PRO A 477 15.60 1.84 8.28
C PRO A 477 14.54 1.23 9.23
N GLU A 478 14.26 1.93 10.32
CA GLU A 478 13.36 1.51 11.43
C GLU A 478 11.89 1.25 11.02
N ASN A 479 11.52 1.42 9.75
CA ASN A 479 10.19 1.14 9.22
C ASN A 479 10.25 0.45 7.84
N PRO A 480 10.28 -0.90 7.78
CA PRO A 480 10.30 -1.66 6.52
C PRO A 480 9.03 -1.52 5.66
N THR A 481 7.97 -0.88 6.17
CA THR A 481 6.69 -0.69 5.46
C THR A 481 6.56 0.66 4.74
N THR A 482 7.49 1.61 4.93
CA THR A 482 7.37 2.97 4.36
C THR A 482 8.55 3.44 3.52
N SER A 483 9.60 2.64 3.37
CA SER A 483 10.76 3.00 2.57
C SER A 483 11.12 1.86 1.64
N ASN A 484 11.25 2.19 0.35
CA ASN A 484 11.81 1.37 -0.71
C ASN A 484 13.27 0.97 -0.37
N TYR A 485 13.47 0.09 0.61
CA TYR A 485 14.79 -0.45 0.97
C TYR A 485 15.02 -1.81 0.31
N TYR A 486 14.63 -1.90 -0.96
CA TYR A 486 15.05 -2.96 -1.88
C TYR A 486 15.98 -2.31 -2.90
N GLN A 487 17.08 -1.75 -2.41
CA GLN A 487 18.15 -1.34 -3.31
C GLN A 487 18.87 -2.63 -3.72
N LYS A 488 18.78 -2.99 -5.01
CA LYS A 488 19.78 -3.84 -5.65
C LYS A 488 21.14 -3.29 -5.24
N ILE A 489 21.91 -4.06 -4.48
CA ILE A 489 23.31 -3.76 -4.23
C ILE A 489 24.01 -4.09 -5.55
N THR A 490 24.23 -3.06 -6.37
CA THR A 490 25.10 -3.12 -7.54
C THR A 490 26.56 -3.10 -7.14
#